data_AF-A0A2N1MAI1-F1
#
_entry.id   AF-A0A2N1MAI1-F1
#
_cell.length_a   1.000
_cell.length_b   1.000
_cell.length_c   1.000
_cell.angle_alpha   90.00
_cell.angle_beta   90.00
_cell.angle_gamma   90.00
#
_symmetry.space_group_name_H-M   'P 1'
#
loop_
_entity.id
_entity.type
_entity.pdbx_description
1 polymer ?
#
loop_
_entity_poly.entity_id
_entity_poly.type
_entity_poly.pdbx_seq_one_letter_code
_entity_poly.pdbx_strand_id
1 'polypeptide(L)'
;MPSIVDPTKEVLNKGFPYARGKVIGGCSTVNAMVYIRGQKADYDLWATQGPEYKIWDYEHCLEAFKAVENNSRKSPDEEFKKYHGFNGLLNVQDS
;
A
#
# COMPACT_ATOMS: atom_id res chain seq x y z
N MET A 1 12.25 -8.34 19.87
CA MET A 1 11.02 -8.11 20.63
C MET A 1 9.93 -8.96 20.00
N PRO A 2 9.31 -9.89 20.75
CA PRO A 2 8.08 -10.51 20.28
C PRO A 2 6.99 -9.43 20.21
N SER A 3 6.38 -9.27 19.04
CA SER A 3 5.23 -8.38 18.82
C SER A 3 3.97 -9.09 19.32
N ILE A 4 3.70 -8.92 20.61
CA ILE A 4 2.47 -9.39 21.25
C ILE A 4 1.55 -8.17 21.37
N VAL A 5 0.35 -8.26 20.81
CA VAL A 5 -0.72 -7.27 21.01
C VAL A 5 -1.51 -7.67 22.25
N ASP A 6 -1.77 -6.71 23.14
CA ASP A 6 -2.63 -6.93 24.30
C ASP A 6 -4.09 -7.03 23.82
N PRO A 7 -4.77 -8.17 23.98
CA PRO A 7 -6.14 -8.31 23.51
C PRO A 7 -7.10 -7.36 24.22
N THR A 8 -8.07 -6.80 23.49
CA THR A 8 -9.22 -6.14 24.12
C THR A 8 -10.05 -7.18 24.89
N LYS A 9 -10.92 -6.72 25.80
CA LYS A 9 -11.79 -7.62 26.57
C LYS A 9 -12.66 -8.53 25.69
N GLU A 10 -13.01 -8.10 24.47
CA GLU A 10 -13.76 -8.92 23.50
C GLU A 10 -12.92 -10.03 22.84
N VAL A 11 -11.59 -9.92 22.88
CA VAL A 11 -10.64 -10.82 22.21
C VAL A 11 -9.84 -11.63 23.25
N LEU A 12 -10.51 -12.08 24.32
CA LEU A 12 -10.11 -13.08 25.33
C LEU A 12 -8.60 -13.41 25.44
N ASN A 13 -7.94 -13.02 26.55
CA ASN A 13 -6.79 -13.62 27.29
C ASN A 13 -5.70 -14.46 26.56
N LYS A 14 -5.60 -14.41 25.24
CA LYS A 14 -4.60 -15.07 24.41
C LYS A 14 -3.97 -13.98 23.57
N GLY A 15 -2.68 -13.72 23.79
CA GLY A 15 -1.91 -12.89 22.88
C GLY A 15 -1.91 -13.51 21.48
N PHE A 16 -2.11 -12.70 20.44
CA PHE A 16 -2.12 -13.15 19.06
C PHE A 16 -0.75 -12.91 18.40
N PRO A 17 -0.24 -13.84 17.57
CA PRO A 17 0.98 -13.60 16.81
C PRO A 17 0.78 -12.42 15.85
N TYR A 18 1.62 -11.39 15.99
CA TYR A 18 1.65 -10.25 15.06
C TYR A 18 2.94 -10.31 14.25
N ALA A 19 2.93 -11.02 13.13
CA ALA A 19 4.14 -11.30 12.36
C ALA A 19 4.79 -10.01 11.81
N ARG A 20 6.13 -9.92 11.91
CA ARG A 20 6.93 -8.81 11.38
C ARG A 20 8.22 -9.33 10.75
N GLY A 21 8.58 -8.83 9.56
CA GLY A 21 9.83 -9.18 8.89
C GLY A 21 11.03 -8.54 9.59
N LYS A 22 11.98 -9.36 10.07
CA LYS A 22 13.27 -8.93 10.63
C LYS A 22 14.41 -9.36 9.70
N VAL A 23 14.45 -8.73 8.53
CA VAL A 23 15.40 -8.97 7.43
C VAL A 23 15.56 -7.67 6.64
N ILE A 24 16.59 -7.54 5.81
CA ILE A 24 16.70 -6.43 4.85
C ILE A 24 15.44 -6.43 3.95
N GLY A 25 14.81 -5.26 3.80
CA GLY A 25 13.48 -5.10 3.17
C GLY A 25 12.29 -5.27 4.12
N GLY A 26 12.49 -5.80 5.33
CA GLY A 26 11.44 -5.89 6.36
C GLY A 26 10.26 -6.74 5.90
N CYS A 27 9.03 -6.24 6.08
CA CYS A 27 7.82 -6.97 5.72
C CYS A 27 7.64 -7.15 4.20
N SER A 28 8.22 -6.30 3.35
CA SER A 28 8.08 -6.46 1.89
C SER A 28 8.79 -7.71 1.36
N THR A 29 9.77 -8.24 2.10
CA THR A 29 10.49 -9.47 1.76
C THR A 29 9.71 -10.75 2.11
N VAL A 30 8.73 -10.66 3.02
CA VAL A 30 8.03 -11.84 3.58
C VAL A 30 6.51 -11.82 3.38
N ASN A 31 5.96 -10.76 2.79
CA ASN A 31 4.52 -10.65 2.57
C ASN A 31 4.04 -11.57 1.42
N ALA A 32 2.73 -11.61 1.20
CA ALA A 32 2.13 -12.41 0.13
C ALA A 32 2.23 -11.78 -1.27
N MET A 33 3.05 -10.73 -1.44
CA MET A 33 3.27 -10.00 -2.70
C MET A 33 2.02 -9.37 -3.33
N VAL A 34 0.92 -9.25 -2.58
CA VAL A 34 -0.31 -8.59 -3.05
C VAL A 34 -0.05 -7.09 -3.25
N TYR A 35 -0.25 -6.61 -4.47
CA TYR A 35 -0.20 -5.19 -4.81
C TYR A 35 -1.61 -4.61 -4.90
N ILE A 36 -2.00 -3.84 -3.89
CA ILE A 36 -3.30 -3.15 -3.81
C ILE A 36 -3.11 -1.71 -3.33
N ARG A 37 -4.04 -0.84 -3.72
CA ARG A 37 -4.12 0.57 -3.27
C ARG A 37 -5.45 0.79 -2.54
N GLY A 38 -5.50 1.81 -1.69
CA GLY A 38 -6.74 2.26 -1.06
C GLY A 38 -7.75 2.88 -2.06
N GLN A 39 -8.95 3.16 -1.57
CA GLN A 39 -10.00 3.84 -2.33
C GLN A 39 -9.73 5.35 -2.36
N LYS A 40 -10.25 6.07 -3.38
CA LYS A 40 -10.12 7.54 -3.47
C LYS A 40 -10.48 8.25 -2.17
N ALA A 41 -11.59 7.83 -1.56
CA ALA A 41 -12.12 8.41 -0.33
C ALA A 41 -11.17 8.30 0.86
N ASP A 42 -10.30 7.27 0.91
CA ASP A 42 -9.35 7.10 2.01
C ASP A 42 -8.29 8.22 1.99
N TYR A 43 -7.77 8.54 0.79
CA TYR A 43 -6.77 9.59 0.58
C TYR A 43 -7.38 10.99 0.71
N ASP A 44 -8.55 11.20 0.11
CA ASP A 44 -9.27 12.46 0.23
C ASP A 44 -9.60 12.78 1.69
N LEU A 45 -9.92 11.76 2.50
CA LEU A 45 -10.11 11.91 3.94
C LEU A 45 -8.82 12.36 4.65
N TRP A 46 -7.65 11.83 4.27
CA TRP A 46 -6.37 12.30 4.81
C TRP A 46 -6.10 13.76 4.45
N ALA A 47 -6.44 14.18 3.23
CA ALA A 47 -6.28 15.56 2.79
C ALA A 47 -7.18 16.56 3.53
N THR A 48 -8.19 16.10 4.27
CA THR A 48 -9.08 16.97 5.06
C THR A 48 -8.54 17.29 6.46
N GLN A 49 -7.45 16.65 6.89
CA GLN A 49 -6.92 16.81 8.26
C GLN A 49 -6.29 18.20 8.52
N GLY A 50 -6.01 18.97 7.47
CA GLY A 50 -5.44 20.31 7.55
C GLY A 50 -4.85 20.77 6.21
N PRO A 51 -4.53 22.07 6.05
CA PRO A 51 -3.98 22.62 4.80
C PRO A 51 -2.70 21.91 4.33
N GLU A 52 -1.82 21.53 5.25
CA GLU A 52 -0.56 20.82 4.99
C GLU A 52 -0.77 19.39 4.48
N TYR A 53 -1.94 18.80 4.73
CA TYR A 53 -2.24 17.43 4.32
C TYR A 53 -2.81 17.34 2.90
N LYS A 54 -3.01 18.46 2.20
CA LYS A 54 -3.57 18.48 0.83
C LYS A 54 -2.81 17.60 -0.15
N ILE A 55 -1.49 17.45 0.02
CA ILE A 55 -0.65 16.58 -0.80
C ILE A 55 -0.99 15.08 -0.66
N TRP A 56 -1.81 14.70 0.33
CA TRP A 56 -2.29 13.34 0.54
C TRP A 56 -3.63 13.06 -0.15
N ASP A 57 -4.17 13.98 -0.95
CA ASP A 57 -5.35 13.66 -1.77
C ASP A 57 -5.04 12.56 -2.79
N TYR A 58 -6.10 11.95 -3.34
CA TYR A 58 -5.93 10.83 -4.24
C TYR A 58 -5.13 11.18 -5.49
N GLU A 59 -5.33 12.37 -6.04
CA GLU A 59 -4.70 12.84 -7.26
C GLU A 59 -3.18 12.91 -7.10
N HIS A 60 -2.67 13.54 -6.04
CA HIS A 60 -1.24 13.59 -5.73
C HIS A 60 -0.68 12.20 -5.38
N CYS A 61 -1.43 11.40 -4.61
CA CYS A 61 -1.03 10.02 -4.29
C CYS A 61 -0.93 9.15 -5.55
N LEU A 62 -1.84 9.31 -6.51
CA LEU A 62 -1.85 8.57 -7.77
C LEU A 62 -0.59 8.86 -8.61
N GLU A 63 -0.13 10.11 -8.65
CA GLU A 63 1.14 10.46 -9.30
C GLU A 63 2.31 9.71 -8.66
N ALA A 64 2.40 9.70 -7.33
CA ALA A 64 3.43 8.95 -6.61
C ALA A 64 3.34 7.44 -6.85
N PHE A 65 2.15 6.86 -6.85
CA PHE A 65 1.97 5.44 -7.13
C PHE A 65 2.44 5.05 -8.53
N LYS A 66 2.13 5.88 -9.54
CA LYS A 66 2.59 5.68 -10.92
C LYS A 66 4.09 5.86 -11.07
N ALA A 67 4.71 6.75 -10.29
CA ALA A 67 6.16 6.93 -10.32
C ALA A 67 6.92 5.72 -9.75
N VAL A 68 6.35 5.03 -8.76
CA VAL A 68 6.98 3.87 -8.11
C VAL A 68 6.74 2.56 -8.86
N GLU A 69 5.59 2.42 -9.53
CA GLU A 69 5.19 1.19 -10.23
C GLU A 69 5.90 1.00 -11.58
N ASN A 70 6.33 -0.24 -11.83
CA ASN A 70 6.72 -0.75 -13.13
C ASN A 70 5.83 -1.96 -13.49
N ASN A 71 4.67 -1.68 -14.07
CA ASN A 71 3.71 -2.69 -14.44
C ASN A 71 4.12 -3.43 -15.71
N SER A 72 4.08 -4.76 -15.70
CA SER A 72 4.52 -5.59 -16.84
C SER A 72 3.41 -5.97 -17.82
N ARG A 73 2.17 -5.50 -17.62
CA ARG A 73 1.04 -5.81 -18.50
C ARG A 73 1.34 -5.44 -19.95
N LYS A 74 1.14 -6.40 -20.86
CA LYS A 74 1.33 -6.21 -22.30
C LYS A 74 0.11 -5.53 -22.91
N SER A 75 0.34 -4.55 -23.78
CA SER A 75 -0.70 -3.82 -24.53
C SER A 75 -1.84 -3.27 -23.65
N PRO A 76 -1.53 -2.50 -22.59
CA PRO A 76 -2.56 -1.90 -21.74
C PRO A 76 -3.36 -0.85 -22.54
N ASP A 77 -4.67 -0.82 -22.33
CA ASP A 77 -5.53 0.24 -22.82
C ASP A 77 -5.29 1.56 -22.08
N GLU A 78 -5.90 2.64 -22.56
CA GLU A 78 -5.72 3.99 -22.00
C GLU A 78 -6.34 4.13 -20.60
N GLU A 79 -7.38 3.37 -20.30
CA GLU A 79 -7.99 3.38 -18.97
C GLU A 79 -7.04 2.78 -17.93
N PHE A 80 -6.38 1.68 -18.26
CA PHE A 80 -5.36 1.06 -17.42
C PHE A 80 -4.16 1.99 -17.23
N LYS A 81 -3.65 2.60 -18.30
CA LYS A 81 -2.52 3.56 -18.23
C LYS A 81 -2.84 4.80 -17.41
N LYS A 82 -4.12 5.19 -17.29
CA LYS A 82 -4.53 6.30 -16.43
C LYS A 82 -4.08 6.07 -14.99
N TYR A 83 -4.20 4.83 -14.51
CA TYR A 83 -3.95 4.49 -13.11
C TYR A 83 -2.59 3.81 -12.85
N HIS A 84 -1.93 3.24 -13.87
CA HIS A 84 -0.71 2.45 -13.66
C HIS A 84 0.58 3.11 -14.19
N GLY A 85 1.69 2.81 -13.52
CA GLY A 85 3.06 3.20 -13.90
C GLY A 85 3.81 2.10 -14.62
N PHE A 86 4.79 2.48 -15.46
CA PHE A 86 5.56 1.54 -16.30
C PHE A 86 7.07 1.78 -16.28
N ASN A 87 7.55 2.67 -15.39
CA ASN A 87 8.95 3.12 -15.39
C ASN A 87 9.54 3.21 -13.96
N GLY A 88 8.81 2.75 -12.95
CA GLY A 88 9.25 2.78 -11.56
C GLY A 88 10.22 1.65 -11.18
N LEU A 89 10.52 1.54 -9.89
CA LEU A 89 11.43 0.51 -9.36
C LEU A 89 10.69 -0.75 -8.90
N LEU A 90 9.39 -0.65 -8.58
CA LEU A 90 8.61 -1.76 -8.07
C LEU A 90 7.95 -2.50 -9.22
N ASN A 91 8.48 -3.68 -9.57
CA ASN A 91 7.87 -4.54 -10.58
C ASN A 91 6.52 -5.08 -10.07
N VAL A 92 5.48 -4.86 -10.86
CA VAL A 92 4.13 -5.36 -10.61
C VAL A 92 3.66 -6.09 -11.85
N GLN A 93 3.06 -7.26 -11.66
CA GLN A 93 2.55 -8.06 -12.78
C GLN A 93 1.26 -8.76 -12.38
N ASP A 94 0.40 -8.92 -13.36
CA ASP A 94 -0.69 -9.89 -13.27
C ASP A 94 -0.12 -11.31 -13.48
N SER A 95 -0.85 -12.32 -13.01
CA SER A 95 -0.52 -13.74 -13.22
C SER A 95 -0.62 -14.16 -14.68
#